data_AF-A0A150GGN4-F1
#
_entry.id   AF-A0A150GGN4-F1
#
_cell.length_a   1.000
_cell.length_b   1.000
_cell.length_c   1.000
_cell.angle_alpha   90.00
_cell.angle_beta   90.00
_cell.angle_gamma   90.00
#
_symmetry.space_group_name_H-M   'P 1'
#
loop_
_entity.id
_entity.type
_entity.pdbx_description
1 polymer ?
#
loop_
_entity_poly.entity_id
_entity_poly.type
_entity_poly.pdbx_seq_one_letter_code
_entity_poly.pdbx_strand_id
1 'polypeptide(L)'
;MAQDASAVSSQHVRQAFKTMEGRDQQVLGNVDFLAASMNTAGEYLAALNDSDKAAAYKEVMQKLGQFAHEVQAHKALMAQLAEDYQAGPDETDFRALLDQSLKASLEQRPYNPRTDPKLAEFIAALGGEAGSGDGEGNGDGEGGDDMDDDLQVVNEDGGRDWLNKKCPLSMVPAIDLRDPVKDSKGYVYERAVVMEYLRRHATIGGGAKHPVAGVREPLVATELVEATEVVREKRRRRLAETLGADVGNGPNGARGGNDGDFIDV
;
A
#
# COMPACT_ATOMS: atom_id res chain seq x y z
N MET A 1 -47.08 -39.94 -2.32
CA MET A 1 -47.53 -38.52 -2.29
C MET A 1 -46.78 -37.68 -1.26
N ALA A 2 -46.69 -38.06 0.03
CA ALA A 2 -45.93 -37.27 1.02
C ALA A 2 -44.39 -37.25 0.77
N GLN A 3 -43.81 -38.36 0.30
CA GLN A 3 -42.37 -38.45 -0.01
C GLN A 3 -41.95 -37.59 -1.22
N ASP A 4 -42.80 -37.48 -2.25
CA ASP A 4 -42.50 -36.62 -3.41
C ASP A 4 -42.50 -35.12 -3.05
N ALA A 5 -43.41 -34.69 -2.15
CA ALA A 5 -43.48 -33.30 -1.73
C ALA A 5 -42.26 -32.85 -0.91
N SER A 6 -41.74 -33.72 -0.04
CA SER A 6 -40.52 -33.45 0.76
C SER A 6 -39.26 -33.38 -0.13
N ALA A 7 -39.15 -34.26 -1.13
CA ALA A 7 -38.03 -34.25 -2.08
C ALA A 7 -38.01 -32.96 -2.93
N VAL A 8 -39.18 -32.54 -3.45
CA VAL A 8 -39.32 -31.30 -4.22
C VAL A 8 -39.05 -30.07 -3.36
N SER A 9 -39.53 -30.04 -2.11
CA SER A 9 -39.25 -28.95 -1.15
C SER A 9 -37.75 -28.83 -0.85
N SER A 10 -37.08 -29.95 -0.59
CA SER A 10 -35.63 -30.00 -0.37
C SER A 10 -34.85 -29.47 -1.56
N GLN A 11 -35.26 -29.83 -2.78
CA GLN A 11 -34.60 -29.37 -4.00
C GLN A 11 -34.72 -27.85 -4.21
N HIS A 12 -35.88 -27.26 -3.93
CA HIS A 12 -36.06 -25.81 -4.04
C HIS A 12 -35.20 -25.04 -3.04
N VAL A 13 -35.14 -25.49 -1.78
CA VAL A 13 -34.32 -24.84 -0.74
C VAL A 13 -32.83 -24.93 -1.09
N ARG A 14 -32.36 -26.11 -1.52
CA ARG A 14 -30.97 -26.29 -1.99
C ARG A 14 -30.64 -25.38 -3.17
N GLN A 15 -31.57 -25.20 -4.12
CA GLN A 15 -31.37 -24.29 -5.24
C GLN A 15 -31.31 -22.81 -4.80
N ALA A 16 -32.09 -22.44 -3.79
CA ALA A 16 -32.01 -21.10 -3.19
C ALA A 16 -30.65 -20.85 -2.53
N PHE A 17 -30.13 -21.82 -1.77
CA PHE A 17 -28.79 -21.74 -1.18
C PHE A 17 -27.70 -21.58 -2.26
N LYS A 18 -27.74 -22.37 -3.33
CA LYS A 18 -26.81 -22.22 -4.46
C LYS A 18 -26.89 -20.83 -5.13
N THR A 19 -28.10 -20.28 -5.22
CA THR A 19 -28.29 -18.93 -5.78
C THR A 19 -27.67 -17.87 -4.88
N MET A 20 -27.81 -18.01 -3.55
CA MET A 20 -27.19 -17.09 -2.59
C MET A 20 -25.66 -17.24 -2.58
N GLU A 21 -25.14 -18.47 -2.61
CA GLU A 21 -23.71 -18.75 -2.75
C GLU A 21 -23.12 -18.04 -3.99
N GLY A 22 -23.82 -18.10 -5.13
CA GLY A 22 -23.39 -17.40 -6.34
C GLY A 22 -23.38 -15.87 -6.20
N ARG A 23 -24.30 -15.29 -5.42
CA ARG A 23 -24.31 -13.85 -5.11
C ARG A 23 -23.16 -13.47 -4.20
N ASP A 24 -22.86 -14.27 -3.18
CA ASP A 24 -21.70 -14.04 -2.30
C ASP A 24 -20.39 -14.09 -3.08
N GLN A 25 -20.26 -15.03 -4.03
CA GLN A 25 -19.11 -15.08 -4.93
C GLN A 25 -18.96 -13.80 -5.77
N GLN A 26 -20.07 -13.21 -6.22
CA GLN A 26 -20.05 -11.93 -6.93
C GLN A 26 -19.63 -10.77 -6.01
N VAL A 27 -20.11 -10.74 -4.76
CA VAL A 27 -19.70 -9.73 -3.78
C VAL A 27 -18.21 -9.82 -3.50
N LEU A 28 -17.65 -11.01 -3.32
CA LEU A 28 -16.22 -11.22 -3.14
C LEU A 28 -15.41 -10.69 -4.35
N GLY A 29 -15.88 -10.93 -5.57
CA GLY A 29 -15.25 -10.35 -6.76
C GLY A 29 -15.28 -8.82 -6.79
N ASN A 30 -16.35 -8.19 -6.30
CA ASN A 30 -16.40 -6.73 -6.17
C ASN A 30 -15.43 -6.21 -5.10
N VAL A 31 -15.30 -6.93 -3.98
CA VAL A 31 -14.32 -6.63 -2.93
C VAL A 31 -12.89 -6.73 -3.48
N ASP A 32 -12.57 -7.76 -4.27
CA ASP A 32 -11.28 -7.90 -4.93
C ASP A 32 -10.95 -6.69 -5.82
N PHE A 33 -11.93 -6.26 -6.62
CA PHE A 33 -11.80 -5.08 -7.47
C PHE A 33 -11.57 -3.79 -6.67
N LEU A 34 -12.32 -3.61 -5.57
CA LEU A 34 -12.15 -2.45 -4.69
C LEU A 34 -10.77 -2.44 -4.03
N ALA A 35 -10.30 -3.59 -3.54
CA ALA A 35 -8.97 -3.71 -2.95
C ALA A 35 -7.86 -3.35 -3.95
N ALA A 36 -7.94 -3.82 -5.20
CA ALA A 36 -6.98 -3.45 -6.24
C ALA A 36 -7.00 -1.95 -6.58
N SER A 37 -8.19 -1.35 -6.63
CA SER A 37 -8.35 0.11 -6.81
C SER A 37 -7.72 0.88 -5.64
N MET A 38 -7.91 0.39 -4.41
CA MET A 38 -7.31 0.99 -3.22
C MET A 38 -5.79 0.82 -3.17
N ASN A 39 -5.23 -0.29 -3.63
CA ASN A 39 -3.77 -0.44 -3.80
C ASN A 39 -3.21 0.63 -4.72
N THR A 40 -3.90 0.88 -5.85
CA THR A 40 -3.52 1.96 -6.77
C THR A 40 -3.61 3.32 -6.06
N ALA A 41 -4.66 3.57 -5.28
CA ALA A 41 -4.78 4.77 -4.44
C ALA A 41 -3.64 4.89 -3.41
N GLY A 42 -3.22 3.78 -2.81
CA GLY A 42 -2.08 3.70 -1.89
C GLY A 42 -0.80 4.17 -2.55
N GLU A 43 -0.51 3.74 -3.77
CA GLU A 43 0.65 4.22 -4.53
C GLU A 43 0.63 5.75 -4.73
N TYR A 44 -0.54 6.33 -4.99
CA TYR A 44 -0.70 7.79 -5.10
C TYR A 44 -0.47 8.49 -3.76
N LEU A 45 -1.04 7.97 -2.68
CA LEU A 45 -0.90 8.54 -1.34
C LEU A 45 0.56 8.51 -0.87
N ALA A 46 1.28 7.41 -1.15
CA ALA A 46 2.71 7.27 -0.90
C ALA A 46 3.51 8.31 -1.68
N ALA A 47 3.17 8.54 -2.96
CA ALA A 47 3.82 9.54 -3.79
C ALA A 47 3.59 10.98 -3.29
N LEU A 48 2.41 11.25 -2.71
CA LEU A 48 2.03 12.57 -2.21
C LEU A 48 2.45 12.83 -0.75
N ASN A 49 2.93 11.80 -0.04
CA ASN A 49 3.27 11.85 1.39
C ASN A 49 2.09 12.31 2.28
N ASP A 50 0.87 11.92 1.90
CA ASP A 50 -0.37 12.28 2.60
C ASP A 50 -0.70 11.20 3.65
N SER A 51 -0.01 11.26 4.79
CA SER A 51 -0.07 10.27 5.87
C SER A 51 -1.47 10.13 6.47
N ASP A 52 -2.20 11.23 6.59
CA ASP A 52 -3.54 11.26 7.18
C ASP A 52 -4.53 10.46 6.32
N LYS A 53 -4.48 10.65 4.99
CA LYS A 53 -5.30 9.86 4.07
C LYS A 53 -4.82 8.42 3.95
N ALA A 54 -3.51 8.17 4.02
CA ALA A 54 -2.98 6.82 4.04
C ALA A 54 -3.52 6.01 5.23
N ALA A 55 -3.55 6.62 6.43
CA ALA A 55 -4.14 6.02 7.62
C ALA A 55 -5.64 5.73 7.45
N ALA A 56 -6.41 6.69 6.91
CA ALA A 56 -7.83 6.49 6.63
C ALA A 56 -8.09 5.35 5.63
N TYR A 57 -7.30 5.26 4.55
CA TYR A 57 -7.43 4.17 3.58
C TYR A 57 -7.02 2.81 4.16
N LYS A 58 -6.02 2.77 5.05
CA LYS A 58 -5.65 1.56 5.78
C LYS A 58 -6.81 1.04 6.63
N GLU A 59 -7.51 1.92 7.34
CA GLU A 59 -8.71 1.55 8.12
C GLU A 59 -9.82 1.00 7.22
N VAL A 60 -10.05 1.62 6.06
CA VAL A 60 -11.03 1.13 5.08
C VAL A 60 -10.62 -0.25 4.53
N MET A 61 -9.34 -0.48 4.22
CA MET A 61 -8.84 -1.78 3.78
C MET A 61 -9.03 -2.86 4.85
N GLN A 62 -8.80 -2.54 6.13
CA GLN A 62 -9.05 -3.46 7.23
C GLN A 62 -10.52 -3.85 7.34
N LYS A 63 -11.43 -2.87 7.26
CA LYS A 63 -12.88 -3.11 7.27
C LYS A 63 -13.32 -3.91 6.03
N LEU A 64 -12.72 -3.66 4.88
CA LEU A 64 -12.99 -4.38 3.65
C LEU A 64 -12.55 -5.86 3.76
N GLY A 65 -11.38 -6.12 4.34
CA GLY A 65 -10.89 -7.48 4.62
C GLY A 65 -11.77 -8.23 5.62
N GLN A 66 -12.21 -7.55 6.70
CA GLN A 66 -13.17 -8.12 7.65
C GLN A 66 -14.50 -8.49 6.96
N PHE A 67 -15.04 -7.57 6.15
CA PHE A 67 -16.27 -7.82 5.39
C PHE A 67 -16.09 -8.99 4.41
N ALA A 68 -14.97 -9.07 3.71
CA ALA A 68 -14.66 -10.17 2.81
C ALA A 68 -14.64 -11.52 3.55
N HIS A 69 -14.05 -11.55 4.75
CA HIS A 69 -14.01 -12.73 5.60
C HIS A 69 -15.41 -13.18 6.05
N GLU A 70 -16.27 -12.24 6.44
CA GLU A 70 -17.66 -12.53 6.80
C GLU A 70 -18.45 -13.10 5.61
N VAL A 71 -18.31 -12.52 4.43
CA VAL A 71 -18.96 -13.00 3.19
C VAL A 71 -18.40 -14.38 2.80
N GLN A 72 -17.11 -14.63 2.97
CA GLN A 72 -16.48 -15.94 2.72
C GLN A 72 -17.08 -17.01 3.65
N ALA A 73 -17.25 -16.69 4.94
CA ALA A 73 -17.86 -17.60 5.91
C ALA A 73 -19.34 -17.86 5.58
N HIS A 74 -20.09 -16.82 5.22
CA HIS A 74 -21.48 -16.96 4.78
C HIS A 74 -21.60 -17.83 3.53
N LYS A 75 -20.74 -17.60 2.52
CA LYS A 75 -20.68 -18.42 1.30
C LYS A 75 -20.43 -19.90 1.60
N ALA A 76 -19.46 -20.20 2.46
CA ALA A 76 -19.14 -21.57 2.85
C ALA A 76 -20.33 -22.25 3.53
N LEU A 77 -21.05 -21.52 4.39
CA LEU A 77 -22.26 -22.01 5.04
C LEU A 77 -23.39 -22.27 4.03
N MET A 78 -23.60 -21.38 3.06
CA MET A 78 -24.58 -21.59 1.98
C MET A 78 -24.27 -22.87 1.18
N ALA A 79 -23.00 -23.08 0.84
CA ALA A 79 -22.56 -24.27 0.11
C ALA A 79 -22.84 -25.55 0.93
N GLN A 80 -22.48 -25.55 2.22
CA GLN A 80 -22.74 -26.68 3.11
C GLN A 80 -24.24 -26.98 3.24
N LEU A 81 -25.07 -25.95 3.44
CA LEU A 81 -26.53 -26.14 3.55
C LEU A 81 -27.16 -26.60 2.24
N ALA A 82 -26.63 -26.18 1.08
CA ALA A 82 -27.08 -26.68 -0.21
C ALA A 82 -26.80 -28.19 -0.40
N GLU A 83 -25.76 -28.73 0.23
CA GLU A 83 -25.40 -30.14 0.17
C GLU A 83 -26.19 -30.97 1.20
N ASP A 84 -26.26 -30.48 2.43
CA ASP A 84 -26.71 -31.25 3.59
C ASP A 84 -28.22 -31.15 3.86
N TYR A 85 -28.90 -30.10 3.38
CA TYR A 85 -30.29 -29.84 3.77
C TYR A 85 -31.25 -30.94 3.35
N GLN A 86 -32.01 -31.48 4.31
CA GLN A 86 -33.11 -32.41 4.09
C GLN A 86 -34.37 -31.86 4.76
N ALA A 87 -35.47 -31.77 4.01
CA ALA A 87 -36.73 -31.27 4.55
C ALA A 87 -37.28 -32.23 5.61
N GLY A 88 -37.36 -31.74 6.84
CA GLY A 88 -37.99 -32.43 7.96
C GLY A 88 -39.52 -32.23 8.01
N PRO A 89 -40.19 -32.91 8.95
CA PRO A 89 -41.62 -32.72 9.20
C PRO A 89 -41.93 -31.40 9.91
N ASP A 90 -40.95 -30.80 10.59
CA ASP A 90 -41.09 -29.57 11.36
C ASP A 90 -40.68 -28.32 10.55
N GLU A 91 -41.25 -27.17 10.90
CA GLU A 91 -40.89 -25.88 10.32
C GLU A 91 -39.45 -25.53 10.68
N THR A 92 -38.63 -25.20 9.66
CA THR A 92 -37.23 -24.83 9.86
C THR A 92 -37.09 -23.31 9.85
N ASP A 93 -36.63 -22.73 10.96
CA ASP A 93 -36.22 -21.32 11.00
C ASP A 93 -34.82 -21.16 10.41
N PHE A 94 -34.78 -20.94 9.10
CA PHE A 94 -33.53 -20.73 8.37
C PHE A 94 -32.74 -19.52 8.87
N ARG A 95 -33.42 -18.48 9.37
CA ARG A 95 -32.73 -17.28 9.83
C ARG A 95 -31.94 -17.59 11.09
N ALA A 96 -32.59 -18.18 12.09
CA ALA A 96 -31.92 -18.56 13.33
C ALA A 96 -30.77 -19.55 13.09
N LEU A 97 -30.99 -20.53 12.20
CA LEU A 97 -29.97 -21.51 11.83
C LEU A 97 -28.75 -20.84 11.19
N LEU A 98 -28.97 -19.92 10.26
CA LEU A 98 -27.90 -19.19 9.57
C LEU A 98 -27.14 -18.28 10.52
N ASP A 99 -27.84 -17.47 11.32
CA ASP A 99 -27.23 -16.53 12.26
C ASP A 99 -26.36 -17.28 13.29
N GLN A 100 -26.87 -18.40 13.83
CA GLN A 100 -26.12 -19.21 14.80
C GLN A 100 -24.90 -19.89 14.16
N SER A 101 -25.05 -20.46 12.98
CA SER A 101 -23.96 -21.17 12.29
C SER A 101 -22.88 -20.21 11.79
N LEU A 102 -23.27 -19.04 11.28
CA LEU A 102 -22.35 -17.99 10.87
C LEU A 102 -21.57 -17.46 12.08
N LYS A 103 -22.26 -17.17 13.19
CA LYS A 103 -21.61 -16.74 14.42
C LYS A 103 -20.58 -17.77 14.90
N ALA A 104 -20.95 -19.04 14.96
CA ALA A 104 -20.03 -20.11 15.36
C ALA A 104 -18.82 -20.23 14.41
N SER A 105 -19.03 -20.07 13.10
CA SER A 105 -17.97 -20.10 12.09
C SER A 105 -16.98 -18.94 12.28
N LEU A 106 -17.49 -17.72 12.51
CA LEU A 106 -16.66 -16.53 12.74
C LEU A 106 -15.92 -16.57 14.07
N GLU A 107 -16.50 -17.18 15.11
CA GLU A 107 -15.82 -17.40 16.39
C GLU A 107 -14.67 -18.42 16.27
N GLN A 108 -14.82 -19.46 15.44
CA GLN A 108 -13.77 -20.46 15.20
C GLN A 108 -12.63 -19.92 14.34
N ARG A 109 -12.94 -19.01 13.41
CA ARG A 109 -11.98 -18.40 12.50
C ARG A 109 -12.19 -16.90 12.50
N PRO A 110 -11.68 -16.17 13.51
CA PRO A 110 -11.77 -14.72 13.52
C PRO A 110 -10.91 -14.12 12.40
N TYR A 111 -11.35 -12.97 11.88
CA TYR A 111 -10.55 -12.23 10.92
C TYR A 111 -9.26 -11.72 11.59
N ASN A 112 -8.12 -11.94 10.94
CA ASN A 112 -6.82 -11.44 11.39
C ASN A 112 -6.21 -10.54 10.30
N PRO A 113 -6.17 -9.21 10.53
CA PRO A 113 -5.59 -8.25 9.58
C PRO A 113 -4.13 -8.54 9.23
N ARG A 114 -3.35 -9.12 10.16
CA ARG A 114 -1.92 -9.38 9.94
C ARG A 114 -1.67 -10.45 8.88
N THR A 115 -2.64 -11.34 8.67
CA THR A 115 -2.56 -12.41 7.67
C THR A 115 -3.32 -12.09 6.38
N ASP A 116 -3.94 -10.90 6.29
CA ASP A 116 -4.68 -10.51 5.09
C ASP A 116 -3.68 -10.08 3.99
N PRO A 117 -3.60 -10.84 2.87
CA PRO A 117 -2.65 -10.56 1.80
C PRO A 117 -2.93 -9.22 1.09
N LYS A 118 -4.21 -8.81 0.99
CA LYS A 118 -4.59 -7.55 0.32
C LYS A 118 -4.23 -6.36 1.18
N LEU A 119 -4.42 -6.47 2.49
CA LEU A 119 -3.97 -5.42 3.41
C LEU A 119 -2.44 -5.31 3.43
N ALA A 120 -1.73 -6.44 3.42
CA ALA A 120 -0.27 -6.46 3.33
C ALA A 120 0.22 -5.81 2.02
N GLU A 121 -0.41 -6.11 0.89
CA GLU A 121 -0.11 -5.47 -0.40
C GLU A 121 -0.36 -3.96 -0.36
N PHE A 122 -1.46 -3.51 0.23
CA PHE A 122 -1.75 -2.09 0.41
C PHE A 122 -0.69 -1.38 1.27
N ILE A 123 -0.28 -1.99 2.38
CA ILE A 123 0.78 -1.45 3.25
C ILE A 123 2.12 -1.36 2.49
N ALA A 124 2.44 -2.38 1.71
CA ALA A 124 3.62 -2.36 0.85
C ALA A 124 3.53 -1.25 -0.22
N ALA A 125 2.35 -1.01 -0.80
CA ALA A 125 2.12 0.09 -1.74
C ALA A 125 2.28 1.47 -1.11
N LEU A 126 2.02 1.59 0.21
CA LEU A 126 2.30 2.80 0.99
C LEU A 126 3.81 3.02 1.26
N GLY A 127 4.66 2.05 0.93
CA GLY A 127 6.10 2.09 1.20
C GLY A 127 6.48 1.63 2.60
N GLY A 128 5.55 1.05 3.36
CA GLY A 128 5.87 0.36 4.60
C GLY A 128 6.45 -1.03 4.32
N GLU A 129 7.35 -1.51 5.18
CA GLU A 129 7.70 -2.93 5.15
C GLU A 129 6.46 -3.73 5.52
N ALA A 130 6.01 -4.59 4.60
CA ALA A 130 5.00 -5.59 4.91
C ALA A 130 5.60 -6.47 6.03
N GLY A 131 5.18 -6.23 7.27
CA GLY A 131 5.69 -6.89 8.47
C GLY A 131 5.81 -8.38 8.22
N SER A 132 7.04 -8.79 7.93
CA SER A 132 7.40 -10.19 7.72
C SER A 132 7.42 -10.79 9.10
N GLY A 133 6.28 -11.34 9.51
CA GLY A 133 6.17 -12.08 10.75
C GLY A 133 7.03 -13.33 10.66
N ASP A 134 8.27 -13.21 11.13
CA ASP A 134 9.14 -14.32 11.53
C ASP A 134 10.19 -13.79 12.52
N GLY A 135 9.90 -13.95 13.81
CA GLY A 135 10.80 -13.54 14.89
C GLY A 135 10.22 -13.95 16.25
N GLU A 136 10.42 -15.22 16.60
CA GLU A 136 10.10 -15.82 17.89
C GLU A 136 10.61 -14.98 19.09
N GLY A 137 9.72 -14.69 20.03
CA GLY A 137 10.06 -14.08 21.31
C GLY A 137 8.88 -14.11 22.27
N ASN A 138 8.89 -15.06 23.20
CA ASN A 138 7.94 -15.25 24.29
C ASN A 138 7.55 -13.96 25.04
N GLY A 139 6.27 -13.83 25.39
CA GLY A 139 5.84 -12.96 26.49
C GLY A 139 4.36 -12.60 26.43
N ASP A 140 3.55 -13.27 27.24
CA ASP A 140 2.18 -12.86 27.58
C ASP A 140 2.14 -11.40 28.07
N GLY A 141 1.22 -10.60 27.53
CA GLY A 141 0.95 -9.26 28.02
C GLY A 141 -0.08 -8.50 27.16
N GLU A 142 -1.27 -8.29 27.72
CA GLU A 142 -2.28 -7.34 27.26
C GLU A 142 -1.71 -5.91 27.10
N GLY A 143 -2.20 -5.18 26.09
CA GLY A 143 -1.86 -3.78 25.78
C GLY A 143 -1.32 -3.70 24.36
N GLY A 144 -2.05 -3.14 23.39
CA GLY A 144 -2.43 -1.73 23.37
C GLY A 144 -1.32 -1.00 22.59
N ASP A 145 -1.68 -0.48 21.41
CA ASP A 145 -0.96 0.48 20.56
C ASP A 145 0.55 0.57 20.75
N ASP A 146 1.31 0.06 19.78
CA ASP A 146 2.63 0.60 19.36
C ASP A 146 3.28 -0.43 18.44
N MET A 147 3.21 -0.22 17.11
CA MET A 147 4.27 -0.62 16.17
C MET A 147 4.30 0.37 15.00
N ASP A 148 5.10 1.39 15.25
CA ASP A 148 6.06 2.05 14.36
C ASP A 148 5.58 3.10 13.35
N ASP A 149 5.57 4.30 13.92
CA ASP A 149 5.65 5.64 13.37
C ASP A 149 7.01 5.89 12.68
N ASP A 150 7.11 5.54 11.40
CA ASP A 150 8.22 5.97 10.53
C ASP A 150 7.85 7.22 9.72
N LEU A 151 7.15 8.18 10.33
CA LEU A 151 6.92 9.51 9.77
C LEU A 151 8.21 10.34 9.83
N GLN A 152 8.95 10.33 8.73
CA GLN A 152 10.08 11.24 8.53
C GLN A 152 9.66 12.71 8.67
N VAL A 153 10.23 13.36 9.68
CA VAL A 153 10.15 14.80 9.95
C VAL A 153 10.76 15.58 8.78
N VAL A 154 9.96 16.47 8.19
CA VAL A 154 10.34 17.34 7.08
C VAL A 154 11.28 18.45 7.56
N ASN A 155 12.52 18.47 7.06
CA ASN A 155 13.45 19.60 7.26
C ASN A 155 13.17 20.77 6.28
N GLU A 156 13.55 21.99 6.70
CA GLU A 156 13.22 23.32 6.14
C GLU A 156 13.59 23.56 4.64
N ASP A 157 14.31 22.65 3.98
CA ASP A 157 14.70 22.74 2.56
C ASP A 157 13.78 21.98 1.58
N GLY A 158 12.56 21.64 2.02
CA GLY A 158 11.54 20.97 1.19
C GLY A 158 11.64 19.44 1.18
N GLY A 159 12.03 18.83 2.31
CA GLY A 159 11.81 17.39 2.55
C GLY A 159 12.61 16.43 1.66
N ARG A 160 13.88 16.74 1.34
CA ARG A 160 14.77 15.79 0.67
C ARG A 160 15.70 15.14 1.68
N ASP A 161 15.72 13.81 1.69
CA ASP A 161 16.56 13.00 2.59
C ASP A 161 18.01 12.80 2.08
N TRP A 162 18.44 13.58 1.08
CA TRP A 162 19.78 13.50 0.54
C TRP A 162 20.47 14.87 0.47
N LEU A 163 21.78 14.87 0.65
CA LEU A 163 22.54 16.09 0.95
C LEU A 163 22.90 16.93 -0.28
N ASN A 164 22.97 16.33 -1.47
CA ASN A 164 23.48 17.00 -2.67
C ASN A 164 22.40 17.22 -3.74
N LYS A 165 22.38 18.43 -4.32
CA LYS A 165 21.48 18.77 -5.44
C LYS A 165 21.89 18.10 -6.76
N LYS A 166 23.18 17.84 -6.97
CA LYS A 166 23.77 17.23 -8.17
C LYS A 166 24.77 16.16 -7.76
N CYS A 167 24.90 15.11 -8.56
CA CYS A 167 25.95 14.10 -8.37
C CYS A 167 27.33 14.78 -8.42
N PRO A 168 28.19 14.62 -7.39
CA PRO A 168 29.51 15.25 -7.35
C PRO A 168 30.47 14.80 -8.48
N LEU A 169 30.20 13.64 -9.09
CA LEU A 169 31.04 13.05 -10.12
C LEU A 169 30.53 13.34 -11.54
N SER A 170 29.24 13.11 -11.80
CA SER A 170 28.64 13.31 -13.13
C SER A 170 28.10 14.73 -13.35
N MET A 171 27.95 15.52 -12.28
CA MET A 171 27.30 16.84 -12.27
C MET A 171 25.84 16.84 -12.74
N VAL A 172 25.25 15.66 -12.97
CA VAL A 172 23.83 15.49 -13.30
C VAL A 172 23.00 15.77 -12.03
N PRO A 173 21.87 16.49 -12.13
CA PRO A 173 20.97 16.67 -10.99
C PRO A 173 20.60 15.32 -10.37
N ALA A 174 20.57 15.24 -9.04
CA ALA A 174 20.32 13.98 -8.33
C ALA A 174 19.01 13.32 -8.81
N ILE A 175 18.01 14.14 -9.11
CA ILE A 175 16.69 13.70 -9.59
C ILE A 175 16.68 13.12 -11.01
N ASP A 176 17.67 13.47 -11.82
CA ASP A 176 17.77 13.08 -13.23
C ASP A 176 18.71 11.88 -13.45
N LEU A 177 19.36 11.41 -12.38
CA LEU A 177 20.23 10.22 -12.42
C LEU A 177 19.45 9.00 -12.90
N ARG A 178 20.13 8.13 -13.64
CA ARG A 178 19.55 6.90 -14.19
C ARG A 178 19.42 5.86 -13.09
N ASP A 179 20.53 5.54 -12.44
CA ASP A 179 20.63 4.56 -11.37
C ASP A 179 21.23 5.24 -10.13
N PRO A 180 20.41 5.96 -9.34
CA PRO A 180 20.90 6.72 -8.19
C PRO A 180 21.26 5.79 -7.02
N VAL A 181 22.45 5.99 -6.45
CA VAL A 181 22.93 5.28 -5.25
C VAL A 181 23.36 6.27 -4.18
N LYS A 182 23.19 5.91 -2.91
CA LYS A 182 23.50 6.74 -1.75
C LYS A 182 24.59 6.08 -0.92
N ASP A 183 25.49 6.88 -0.36
CA ASP A 183 26.48 6.41 0.61
C ASP A 183 25.98 6.47 2.05
N SER A 184 26.80 6.00 2.99
CA SER A 184 26.52 6.05 4.43
C SER A 184 26.39 7.48 5.00
N LYS A 185 26.78 8.51 4.24
CA LYS A 185 26.71 9.93 4.63
C LYS A 185 25.51 10.65 4.04
N GLY A 186 24.77 10.04 3.13
CA GLY A 186 23.60 10.64 2.50
C GLY A 186 23.89 11.40 1.20
N TYR A 187 25.07 11.22 0.60
CA TYR A 187 25.38 11.73 -0.73
C TYR A 187 24.96 10.76 -1.83
N VAL A 188 24.31 11.30 -2.86
CA VAL A 188 23.77 10.54 -3.99
C VAL A 188 24.68 10.65 -5.22
N TYR A 189 24.90 9.52 -5.87
CA TYR A 189 25.73 9.35 -7.05
C TYR A 189 25.02 8.57 -8.17
N GLU A 190 25.52 8.73 -9.40
CA GLU A 190 25.19 7.81 -10.50
C GLU A 190 26.00 6.51 -10.32
N ARG A 191 25.32 5.35 -10.25
CA ARG A 191 25.94 4.05 -9.98
C ARG A 191 27.12 3.76 -10.91
N ALA A 192 26.93 3.92 -12.22
CA ALA A 192 27.97 3.63 -13.19
C ALA A 192 29.22 4.51 -13.00
N VAL A 193 29.02 5.78 -12.65
CA VAL A 193 30.11 6.77 -12.53
C VAL A 193 30.86 6.61 -11.21
N VAL A 194 30.16 6.35 -10.11
CA VAL A 194 30.81 6.13 -8.80
C VAL A 194 31.57 4.82 -8.76
N MET A 195 31.04 3.75 -9.36
CA MET A 195 31.75 2.48 -9.45
C MET A 195 33.02 2.60 -10.28
N GLU A 196 32.97 3.39 -11.36
CA GLU A 196 34.15 3.67 -12.18
C GLU A 196 35.18 4.55 -11.46
N TYR A 197 34.73 5.53 -10.68
CA TYR A 197 35.59 6.33 -9.81
C TYR A 197 36.30 5.45 -8.77
N LEU A 198 35.57 4.56 -8.11
CA LEU A 198 36.11 3.62 -7.13
C LEU A 198 37.13 2.68 -7.78
N ARG A 199 36.87 2.17 -9.00
CA ARG A 199 37.86 1.34 -9.72
C ARG A 199 39.18 2.06 -10.00
N ARG A 200 39.14 3.37 -10.29
CA ARG A 200 40.32 4.16 -10.65
C ARG A 200 41.09 4.71 -9.45
N HIS A 201 40.42 4.92 -8.33
CA HIS A 201 40.96 5.67 -7.19
C HIS A 201 40.97 4.90 -5.86
N ALA A 202 40.36 3.71 -5.79
CA ALA A 202 40.47 2.86 -4.61
C ALA A 202 41.89 2.33 -4.45
N THR A 203 42.33 2.22 -3.20
CA THR A 203 43.60 1.58 -2.85
C THR A 203 43.36 0.09 -2.59
N ILE A 204 44.40 -0.75 -2.71
CA ILE A 204 44.26 -2.19 -2.47
C ILE A 204 43.79 -2.40 -1.02
N GLY A 205 42.54 -2.85 -0.84
CA GLY A 205 41.91 -3.08 0.46
C GLY A 205 41.28 -1.86 1.13
N GLY A 206 41.21 -0.70 0.45
CA GLY A 206 40.65 0.54 1.00
C GLY A 206 39.82 1.32 -0.01
N GLY A 207 38.78 2.01 0.47
CA GLY A 207 37.92 2.87 -0.36
C GLY A 207 38.69 4.01 -1.06
N ALA A 208 38.00 4.75 -1.92
CA ALA A 208 38.58 5.94 -2.56
C ALA A 208 38.40 7.17 -1.65
N LYS A 209 39.22 8.21 -1.88
CA LYS A 209 38.98 9.52 -1.25
C LYS A 209 37.56 10.00 -1.57
N HIS A 210 36.86 10.54 -0.59
CA HIS A 210 35.53 11.06 -0.83
C HIS A 210 35.55 12.22 -1.85
N PRO A 211 34.69 12.21 -2.88
CA PRO A 211 34.68 13.25 -3.92
C PRO A 211 34.12 14.60 -3.43
N VAL A 212 33.40 14.62 -2.30
CA VAL A 212 32.89 15.85 -1.68
C VAL A 212 33.92 16.40 -0.71
N ALA A 213 34.24 17.69 -0.86
CA ALA A 213 35.15 18.38 0.04
C ALA A 213 34.60 18.42 1.48
N GLY A 214 35.47 18.19 2.46
CA GLY A 214 35.11 18.22 3.88
C GLY A 214 34.73 16.86 4.47
N VAL A 215 34.43 15.86 3.65
CA VAL A 215 34.19 14.48 4.11
C VAL A 215 35.53 13.76 4.27
N ARG A 216 35.76 13.17 5.44
CA ARG A 216 37.04 12.53 5.80
C ARG A 216 37.02 11.02 5.58
N GLU A 217 35.84 10.39 5.69
CA GLU A 217 35.68 8.97 5.47
C GLU A 217 35.87 8.59 3.99
N PRO A 218 36.50 7.45 3.70
CA PRO A 218 36.63 6.98 2.32
C PRO A 218 35.28 6.51 1.78
N LEU A 219 35.07 6.70 0.49
CA LEU A 219 33.91 6.16 -0.21
C LEU A 219 34.17 4.67 -0.53
N VAL A 220 33.25 3.79 -0.11
CA VAL A 220 33.39 2.33 -0.23
C VAL A 220 32.23 1.75 -1.05
N ALA A 221 32.54 0.85 -1.97
CA ALA A 221 31.52 0.24 -2.85
C ALA A 221 30.44 -0.54 -2.09
N THR A 222 30.80 -1.19 -0.98
CA THR A 222 29.88 -2.00 -0.15
C THR A 222 28.91 -1.15 0.67
N GLU A 223 29.21 0.14 0.86
CA GLU A 223 28.36 1.09 1.58
C GLU A 223 27.39 1.83 0.65
N LEU A 224 27.47 1.58 -0.66
CA LEU A 224 26.55 2.17 -1.63
C LEU A 224 25.24 1.38 -1.66
N VAL A 225 24.19 2.00 -1.15
CA VAL A 225 22.82 1.50 -1.21
C VAL A 225 22.03 2.19 -2.32
N GLU A 226 20.90 1.63 -2.71
CA GLU A 226 20.01 2.31 -3.65
C GLU A 226 19.42 3.57 -3.01
N ALA A 227 19.41 4.68 -3.74
CA ALA A 227 18.81 5.93 -3.29
C ALA A 227 17.29 5.89 -3.55
N THR A 228 16.58 5.06 -2.78
CA THR A 228 15.14 4.81 -2.92
C THR A 228 14.34 6.10 -2.81
N GLU A 229 14.79 7.07 -1.98
CA GLU A 229 14.18 8.39 -1.84
C GLU A 229 14.23 9.22 -3.14
N VAL A 230 15.31 9.12 -3.92
CA VAL A 230 15.46 9.84 -5.20
C VAL A 230 14.57 9.23 -6.28
N VAL A 231 14.46 7.90 -6.27
CA VAL A 231 13.54 7.17 -7.16
C VAL A 231 12.09 7.54 -6.83
N ARG A 232 11.74 7.60 -5.54
CA ARG A 232 10.42 8.05 -5.05
C ARG A 232 10.13 9.48 -5.50
N GLU A 233 11.08 10.39 -5.35
CA GLU A 233 10.93 11.79 -5.80
C GLU A 233 10.76 11.89 -7.32
N LYS A 234 11.51 11.11 -8.10
CA LYS A 234 11.43 11.12 -9.58
C LYS A 234 10.08 10.63 -10.04
N ARG A 235 9.53 9.61 -9.36
CA ARG A 235 8.17 9.12 -9.57
C ARG A 235 7.14 10.18 -9.19
N ARG A 236 7.29 10.83 -8.03
CA ARG A 236 6.42 11.93 -7.58
C ARG A 236 6.33 13.06 -8.60
N ARG A 237 7.46 13.53 -9.14
CA ARG A 237 7.47 14.61 -10.15
C ARG A 237 6.79 14.21 -11.45
N ARG A 238 7.08 13.01 -11.97
CA ARG A 238 6.40 12.50 -13.16
C ARG A 238 4.89 12.42 -12.97
N LEU A 239 4.46 11.98 -11.79
CA LEU A 239 3.05 11.84 -11.45
C LEU A 239 2.37 13.20 -11.32
N ALA A 240 3.02 14.16 -10.66
CA ALA A 240 2.55 15.54 -10.56
C ALA A 240 2.45 16.21 -11.96
N GLU A 241 3.38 15.93 -12.87
CA GLU A 241 3.31 16.38 -14.25
C GLU A 241 2.13 15.75 -15.00
N THR A 242 1.87 14.45 -14.80
CA THR A 242 0.72 13.78 -15.43
C THR A 242 -0.64 14.22 -14.88
N LEU A 243 -0.73 14.49 -13.57
CA LEU A 243 -1.97 14.93 -12.92
C LEU A 243 -2.20 16.45 -13.08
N GLY A 244 -1.12 17.23 -13.21
CA GLY A 244 -1.17 18.67 -13.50
C GLY A 244 -1.42 18.98 -14.98
N ALA A 245 -1.32 18.00 -15.88
CA ALA A 245 -1.59 18.19 -17.31
C ALA A 245 -3.09 18.35 -17.66
N ASP A 246 -4.01 18.07 -16.72
CA ASP A 246 -5.47 18.18 -16.95
C ASP A 246 -6.11 19.41 -16.27
N VAL A 247 -5.30 20.33 -15.71
CA VAL A 247 -5.78 21.63 -15.21
C VAL A 247 -5.12 22.76 -15.98
N GLY A 248 -5.68 23.03 -17.17
CA GLY A 248 -5.79 24.39 -17.70
C GLY A 248 -4.59 24.96 -18.46
N ASN A 249 -4.29 24.44 -19.65
CA ASN A 249 -3.73 25.28 -20.72
C ASN A 249 -4.85 25.69 -21.69
N GLY A 250 -5.68 26.62 -21.24
CA GLY A 250 -6.60 27.36 -22.10
C GLY A 250 -5.95 28.67 -22.55
N PRO A 251 -5.87 28.98 -23.86
CA PRO A 251 -5.26 30.22 -24.34
C PRO A 251 -6.30 31.35 -24.25
N ASN A 252 -6.23 32.19 -23.21
CA ASN A 252 -6.71 33.57 -23.25
C ASN A 252 -6.46 34.32 -21.94
N GLY A 253 -5.69 35.39 -22.02
CA GLY A 253 -5.47 36.32 -20.91
C GLY A 253 -4.62 37.51 -21.29
N ALA A 254 -4.80 38.04 -22.51
CA ALA A 254 -4.25 39.34 -22.87
C ALA A 254 -5.19 40.45 -22.40
N ARG A 255 -4.57 41.52 -21.86
CA ARG A 255 -5.05 42.90 -21.66
C ARG A 255 -5.75 43.27 -20.36
N GLY A 256 -5.12 44.23 -19.68
CA GLY A 256 -5.73 45.11 -18.69
C GLY A 256 -4.68 46.02 -18.05
N GLY A 257 -4.11 46.95 -18.83
CA GLY A 257 -3.45 48.13 -18.25
C GLY A 257 -4.52 49.15 -17.85
N ASN A 258 -4.46 49.68 -16.63
CA ASN A 258 -4.18 51.10 -16.37
C ASN A 258 -4.26 51.42 -14.87
N ASP A 259 -3.33 52.27 -14.47
CA ASP A 259 -3.41 53.37 -13.49
C ASP A 259 -3.57 53.07 -12.00
N GLY A 260 -2.50 53.39 -11.28
CA GLY A 260 -2.44 53.53 -9.83
C GLY A 260 -1.10 54.07 -9.38
N ASP A 261 -0.66 55.18 -9.98
CA ASP A 261 0.42 56.02 -9.44
C ASP A 261 -0.02 56.54 -8.06
N PHE A 262 0.57 55.97 -7.00
CA PHE A 262 0.52 56.50 -5.65
C PHE A 262 1.84 56.17 -4.95
N ILE A 263 2.85 57.02 -5.16
CA ILE A 263 3.97 57.19 -4.23
C ILE A 263 4.19 58.69 -4.06
N ASP A 264 3.88 59.17 -2.85
CA ASP A 264 4.44 60.38 -2.25
C ASP A 264 5.97 60.29 -2.20
N VAL A 265 6.67 61.28 -2.78
CA VAL A 265 7.71 62.15 -2.18
C VAL A 265 8.08 63.24 -3.20
#